data_AF-A0A7T1I9X0-F1
#
_entry.id   AF-A0A7T1I9X0-F1
#
_cell.length_a   1.000
_cell.length_b   1.000
_cell.length_c   1.000
_cell.angle_alpha   90.00
_cell.angle_beta   90.00
_cell.angle_gamma   90.00
#
_symmetry.space_group_name_H-M   'P 1'
#
loop_
_entity.id
_entity.type
_entity.pdbx_description
1 polymer ?
#
loop_
_entity_poly.entity_id
_entity_poly.type
_entity_poly.pdbx_seq_one_letter_code
_entity_poly.pdbx_strand_id
1 'polypeptide(L)'
;MTASNHINLGTNNARSDQAAHQAEVLAERFTGLQAGSGSIEQKYTIYGQGNGSLENDLASESALALVQYLESHGSSQDLVSQASEHHFLQPTTVQKQEKPWKKVYGLVGVLPEDVRGKHAVSESLRGSSRITAVLLTLSSWIDCTASMGLFFFLFRLAPGGALLWGPFTAGILLLMSNKSGRAMVDRHNNKKMANVATVVFASVAAFQMGLSGVGVFLFSGQDQVVNHKAEQVINGDLDRRRRLIEGLQNPTNPAFHADAKACEANTARLSAMGSRNPAYQQLSVETFGRWDDRRVTPTNKPRWVLQQTPLDRWPICSRAAAKEGAIQAQLSTEVRELESLEKKLQNTPNKVAFLRQEQPKVFEQHFVMEPNGSVAMRSATEAFGAAVEYFSSPPPGARNNLLLSYVIMGLSILTSSAAFLSLLALARSDKTKMSFSGACGQHRSGVLAIIRERLPEDADAWFRHLRSAQPHLGAEAEEGIAAAQISQLKPDFQTLAHLMKTGDGEVRRKAQEQYWEHLIDLYIIRSNATGDIDYAYVANQVERHWLGIKASENNRAATKG
;
A
#
# COMPACT_ATOMS: atom_id res chain seq x y z
N MET A 1 -3.43 73.82 -44.05
CA MET A 1 -3.37 73.14 -45.37
C MET A 1 -1.91 73.04 -45.76
N THR A 2 -1.46 71.81 -46.07
CA THR A 2 -0.24 71.43 -46.84
C THR A 2 1.09 72.08 -46.40
N ALA A 3 1.93 71.39 -45.61
CA ALA A 3 2.81 70.27 -45.96
C ALA A 3 4.23 70.71 -46.38
N SER A 4 5.19 70.11 -45.67
CA SER A 4 6.55 69.75 -46.07
C SER A 4 7.71 70.75 -46.00
N ASN A 5 8.69 70.27 -45.24
CA ASN A 5 10.13 70.19 -45.50
C ASN A 5 11.05 71.25 -44.85
N HIS A 6 11.57 70.79 -43.71
CA HIS A 6 12.90 71.05 -43.17
C HIS A 6 14.02 70.90 -44.20
N ILE A 7 14.91 71.90 -44.24
CA ILE A 7 16.37 71.73 -44.31
C ILE A 7 16.97 72.87 -43.47
N ASN A 8 17.72 72.57 -42.42
CA ASN A 8 18.73 73.51 -41.92
C ASN A 8 19.94 72.77 -41.38
N LEU A 9 21.11 73.24 -41.82
CA LEU A 9 22.45 72.74 -41.56
C LEU A 9 23.00 73.33 -40.26
N GLY A 10 23.69 72.47 -39.49
CA GLY A 10 24.82 72.83 -38.62
C GLY A 10 24.53 73.64 -37.36
N THR A 11 24.91 73.13 -36.19
CA THR A 11 26.27 73.30 -35.65
C THR A 11 26.35 72.79 -34.20
N ASN A 12 27.55 72.38 -33.83
CA ASN A 12 27.98 71.98 -32.50
C ASN A 12 27.85 73.12 -31.48
N ASN A 13 27.36 72.81 -30.28
CA ASN A 13 28.10 73.00 -29.00
C ASN A 13 27.17 72.80 -27.78
N ALA A 14 27.82 72.53 -26.65
CA ALA A 14 27.28 72.53 -25.27
C ALA A 14 26.74 71.20 -24.71
N ARG A 15 27.63 70.21 -24.63
CA ARG A 15 27.81 69.41 -23.40
C ARG A 15 28.35 70.35 -22.31
N SER A 16 27.55 70.70 -21.31
CA SER A 16 28.05 71.32 -20.06
C SER A 16 27.07 71.28 -18.89
N ASP A 17 25.74 71.25 -19.08
CA ASP A 17 24.85 71.59 -17.95
C ASP A 17 23.91 70.46 -17.46
N GLN A 18 24.14 69.21 -17.86
CA GLN A 18 23.31 68.07 -17.40
C GLN A 18 24.02 67.13 -16.41
N ALA A 19 25.30 67.38 -16.11
CA ALA A 19 26.06 66.62 -15.11
C ALA A 19 25.96 67.21 -13.68
N ALA A 20 25.49 68.46 -13.54
CA ALA A 20 25.36 69.11 -12.22
C ALA A 20 24.02 68.82 -11.52
N HIS A 21 22.99 68.35 -12.22
CA HIS A 21 21.68 68.06 -11.61
C HIS A 21 21.47 66.57 -11.23
N GLN A 22 22.37 65.67 -11.63
CA GLN A 22 22.34 64.25 -11.24
C GLN A 22 23.24 63.92 -10.03
N ALA A 23 24.12 64.82 -9.60
CA ALA A 23 24.95 64.62 -8.40
C ALA A 23 24.22 64.96 -7.09
N GLU A 24 23.18 65.81 -7.13
CA GLU A 24 22.45 66.23 -5.92
C GLU A 24 21.32 65.26 -5.53
N VAL A 25 20.77 64.49 -6.49
CA VAL A 25 19.75 63.46 -6.23
C VAL A 25 20.33 62.15 -5.68
N LEU A 26 21.65 61.92 -5.81
CA LEU A 26 22.34 60.74 -5.28
C LEU A 26 22.90 60.92 -3.85
N ALA A 27 22.99 62.15 -3.35
CA ALA A 27 23.46 62.42 -1.98
C ALA A 27 22.36 62.28 -0.91
N GLU A 28 21.07 62.41 -1.26
CA GLU A 28 19.95 62.22 -0.32
C GLU A 28 19.51 60.75 -0.16
N ARG A 29 20.01 59.82 -0.98
CA ARG A 29 19.67 58.38 -0.88
C ARG A 29 20.61 57.55 0.02
N PHE A 30 21.64 58.16 0.59
CA PHE A 30 22.64 57.46 1.42
C PHE A 30 22.49 57.67 2.95
N THR A 31 21.47 58.40 3.42
CA THR A 31 21.28 58.70 4.85
C THR A 31 19.99 58.15 5.47
N GLY A 32 19.25 57.27 4.79
CA GLY A 32 18.05 56.66 5.35
C GLY A 32 17.90 55.19 4.98
N LEU A 33 18.56 54.30 5.72
CA LEU A 33 18.17 52.89 5.95
C LEU A 33 19.12 52.24 6.99
N GLN A 34 19.13 52.80 8.20
CA GLN A 34 19.23 51.99 9.42
C GLN A 34 17.81 51.74 9.92
N ALA A 35 17.57 50.52 10.37
CA ALA A 35 16.33 50.00 10.98
C ALA A 35 15.19 49.65 10.03
N GLY A 36 14.81 48.36 10.02
CA GLY A 36 13.54 47.91 9.44
C GLY A 36 13.56 46.48 8.90
N SER A 37 13.32 45.51 9.78
CA SER A 37 12.78 44.19 9.44
C SER A 37 11.56 44.36 8.51
N GLY A 38 11.63 43.83 7.29
CA GLY A 38 10.56 43.94 6.30
C GLY A 38 10.59 42.77 5.32
N SER A 39 9.47 42.05 5.27
CA SER A 39 9.15 40.87 4.46
C SER A 39 9.61 40.94 2.98
N ILE A 40 10.16 39.83 2.47
CA ILE A 40 10.43 39.59 1.04
C ILE A 40 9.09 39.25 0.35
N GLU A 41 8.19 40.22 0.29
CA GLU A 41 6.99 40.15 -0.56
C GLU A 41 6.99 41.23 -1.64
N GLN A 42 7.88 42.23 -1.55
CA GLN A 42 7.91 43.37 -2.48
C GLN A 42 8.94 43.29 -3.62
N LYS A 43 9.77 42.24 -3.69
CA LYS A 43 10.83 42.16 -4.72
C LYS A 43 10.52 41.30 -5.96
N TYR A 44 9.36 40.63 -6.03
CA TYR A 44 9.01 39.78 -7.17
C TYR A 44 7.91 40.32 -8.09
N THR A 45 7.37 41.52 -7.84
CA THR A 45 6.29 42.11 -8.66
C THR A 45 6.79 42.87 -9.90
N ILE A 46 8.08 42.79 -10.26
CA ILE A 46 8.63 43.49 -11.42
C ILE A 46 9.15 42.48 -12.44
N TYR A 47 8.31 41.57 -12.94
CA TYR A 47 8.42 40.93 -14.27
C TYR A 47 7.15 40.10 -14.50
N GLY A 48 6.07 40.74 -14.94
CA GLY A 48 4.79 40.05 -15.12
C GLY A 48 3.70 40.93 -15.73
N GLN A 49 3.95 41.56 -16.87
CA GLN A 49 2.87 42.06 -17.73
C GLN A 49 2.99 41.41 -19.11
N GLY A 50 2.28 40.29 -19.27
CA GLY A 50 2.07 39.59 -20.53
C GLY A 50 1.01 38.52 -20.32
N ASN A 51 -0.14 38.68 -21.00
CA ASN A 51 -1.35 37.86 -20.84
C ASN A 51 -1.08 36.34 -20.84
N GLY A 52 -1.37 35.69 -19.71
CA GLY A 52 -1.29 34.23 -19.52
C GLY A 52 -1.65 33.82 -18.08
N SER A 53 -2.78 34.29 -17.55
CA SER A 53 -3.08 34.36 -16.10
C SER A 53 -3.66 33.07 -15.48
N LEU A 54 -3.11 31.90 -15.79
CA LEU A 54 -3.39 30.71 -14.98
C LEU A 54 -2.18 29.77 -14.95
N GLU A 55 -1.49 29.65 -16.08
CA GLU A 55 -0.28 28.84 -16.21
C GLU A 55 0.96 29.56 -15.63
N ASN A 56 1.03 30.88 -15.79
CA ASN A 56 2.09 31.71 -15.20
C ASN A 56 1.93 31.85 -13.67
N ASP A 57 0.69 31.88 -13.17
CA ASP A 57 0.44 31.96 -11.72
C ASP A 57 0.77 30.63 -11.04
N LEU A 58 0.43 29.48 -11.64
CA LEU A 58 0.87 28.16 -11.14
C LEU A 58 2.39 27.97 -11.23
N ALA A 59 3.03 28.47 -12.29
CA ALA A 59 4.48 28.40 -12.45
C ALA A 59 5.21 29.32 -11.47
N SER A 60 4.66 30.51 -11.19
CA SER A 60 5.14 31.47 -10.20
C SER A 60 5.04 30.91 -8.77
N GLU A 61 3.89 30.36 -8.38
CA GLU A 61 3.71 29.71 -7.08
C GLU A 61 4.63 28.49 -6.93
N SER A 62 4.81 27.68 -7.99
CA SER A 62 5.69 26.51 -7.97
C SER A 62 7.17 26.90 -7.86
N ALA A 63 7.58 27.98 -8.52
CA ALA A 63 8.94 28.51 -8.47
C ALA A 63 9.24 29.15 -7.10
N LEU A 64 8.30 29.92 -6.55
CA LEU A 64 8.41 30.50 -5.22
C LEU A 64 8.42 29.41 -4.14
N ALA A 65 7.56 28.39 -4.26
CA ALA A 65 7.54 27.25 -3.35
C ALA A 65 8.83 26.41 -3.45
N LEU A 66 9.44 26.31 -4.63
CA LEU A 66 10.76 25.68 -4.79
C LEU A 66 11.86 26.52 -4.15
N VAL A 67 11.89 27.85 -4.35
CA VAL A 67 12.87 28.75 -3.71
C VAL A 67 12.73 28.69 -2.19
N GLN A 68 11.52 28.83 -1.65
CA GLN A 68 11.24 28.71 -0.22
C GLN A 68 11.59 27.32 0.32
N TYR A 69 11.39 26.26 -0.46
CA TYR A 69 11.79 24.90 -0.11
C TYR A 69 13.31 24.74 -0.03
N LEU A 70 14.04 25.30 -1.00
CA LEU A 70 15.50 25.29 -1.02
C LEU A 70 16.05 26.13 0.14
N GLU A 71 15.46 27.29 0.45
CA GLU A 71 15.88 28.16 1.54
C GLU A 71 15.60 27.57 2.94
N SER A 72 14.49 26.84 3.11
CA SER A 72 14.07 26.31 4.42
C SER A 72 14.56 24.91 4.74
N HIS A 73 14.97 24.11 3.74
CA HIS A 73 15.26 22.68 3.92
C HIS A 73 16.47 22.15 3.15
N GLY A 74 17.18 22.98 2.38
CA GLY A 74 18.42 22.59 1.71
C GLY A 74 19.52 23.60 2.02
N SER A 75 20.64 23.17 2.60
CA SER A 75 21.84 23.96 2.38
C SER A 75 22.10 23.94 0.88
N SER A 76 22.55 25.06 0.31
CA SER A 76 23.09 25.06 -1.06
C SER A 76 24.17 23.97 -1.22
N GLN A 77 24.84 23.57 -0.13
CA GLN A 77 25.80 22.47 -0.08
C GLN A 77 25.18 21.06 -0.29
N ASP A 78 23.95 20.78 0.15
CA ASP A 78 23.28 19.47 -0.06
C ASP A 78 22.80 19.27 -1.50
N LEU A 79 22.39 20.36 -2.16
CA LEU A 79 22.05 20.34 -3.59
C LEU A 79 23.31 20.12 -4.44
N VAL A 80 24.44 20.59 -3.94
CA VAL A 80 25.76 20.50 -4.55
C VAL A 80 26.38 19.12 -4.35
N SER A 81 26.25 18.52 -3.17
CA SER A 81 26.65 17.13 -2.92
C SER A 81 25.79 16.13 -3.72
N GLN A 82 24.51 16.43 -3.94
CA GLN A 82 23.68 15.60 -4.83
C GLN A 82 23.98 15.79 -6.31
N ALA A 83 24.40 16.99 -6.72
CA ALA A 83 24.91 17.24 -8.07
C ALA A 83 26.28 16.59 -8.29
N SER A 84 27.06 16.41 -7.23
CA SER A 84 28.36 15.72 -7.25
C SER A 84 28.27 14.21 -7.36
N GLU A 85 27.43 13.59 -6.53
CA GLU A 85 27.27 12.13 -6.50
C GLU A 85 26.53 11.59 -7.74
N HIS A 86 25.72 12.42 -8.41
CA HIS A 86 25.09 12.08 -9.69
C HIS A 86 25.89 12.70 -10.83
N HIS A 87 27.01 12.07 -11.20
CA HIS A 87 27.81 12.39 -12.39
C HIS A 87 26.98 13.05 -13.50
N PHE A 88 27.51 14.17 -14.03
CA PHE A 88 27.09 15.00 -15.17
C PHE A 88 26.84 14.27 -16.52
N LEU A 89 26.59 12.96 -16.47
CA LEU A 89 26.26 12.06 -17.57
C LEU A 89 24.82 11.53 -17.52
N GLN A 90 23.91 12.11 -16.73
CA GLN A 90 22.48 11.91 -17.00
C GLN A 90 21.98 13.02 -17.91
N PRO A 91 21.93 12.80 -19.25
CA PRO A 91 21.29 13.74 -20.14
C PRO A 91 19.87 13.98 -19.66
N THR A 92 19.50 15.24 -19.58
CA THR A 92 18.11 15.68 -19.52
C THR A 92 17.35 14.90 -20.59
N THR A 93 16.49 13.99 -20.14
CA THR A 93 15.57 13.18 -20.97
C THR A 93 16.21 12.44 -22.15
N VAL A 94 17.10 11.48 -21.87
CA VAL A 94 17.07 10.24 -22.67
C VAL A 94 16.25 9.24 -21.87
N GLN A 95 15.17 8.72 -22.45
CA GLN A 95 14.47 7.54 -21.94
C GLN A 95 15.50 6.41 -21.83
N LYS A 96 16.17 6.32 -20.67
CA LYS A 96 17.12 5.26 -20.39
C LYS A 96 16.30 3.98 -20.45
N GLN A 97 16.51 3.17 -21.50
CA GLN A 97 15.87 1.86 -21.63
C GLN A 97 15.99 1.17 -20.28
N GLU A 98 14.85 1.01 -19.60
CA GLU A 98 14.82 0.38 -18.30
C GLU A 98 15.37 -1.02 -18.49
N LYS A 99 16.51 -1.31 -17.86
CA LYS A 99 17.12 -2.63 -17.92
C LYS A 99 16.03 -3.67 -17.59
N PRO A 100 15.88 -4.75 -18.38
CA PRO A 100 14.74 -5.65 -18.27
C PRO A 100 14.56 -6.24 -16.86
N TRP A 101 15.64 -6.42 -16.11
CA TRP A 101 15.58 -6.85 -14.71
C TRP A 101 14.85 -5.86 -13.80
N LYS A 102 14.94 -4.54 -14.02
CA LYS A 102 14.20 -3.55 -13.21
C LYS A 102 12.69 -3.68 -13.39
N LYS A 103 12.22 -4.07 -14.58
CA LYS A 103 10.81 -4.36 -14.81
C LYS A 103 10.37 -5.60 -14.03
N VAL A 104 11.19 -6.65 -14.01
CA VAL A 104 10.91 -7.88 -13.23
C VAL A 104 10.93 -7.62 -11.73
N TYR A 105 11.95 -6.92 -11.22
CA TYR A 105 11.98 -6.51 -9.80
C TYR A 105 10.85 -5.55 -9.46
N GLY A 106 10.47 -4.66 -10.38
CA GLY A 106 9.32 -3.78 -10.23
C GLY A 106 7.98 -4.51 -10.25
N LEU A 107 7.89 -5.74 -10.74
CA LEU A 107 6.68 -6.57 -10.59
C LEU A 107 6.57 -7.15 -9.18
N VAL A 108 7.70 -7.56 -8.60
CA VAL A 108 7.74 -8.37 -7.37
C VAL A 108 7.99 -7.52 -6.11
N GLY A 109 8.56 -6.34 -6.25
CA GLY A 109 8.77 -5.38 -5.17
C GLY A 109 8.63 -3.95 -5.65
N VAL A 110 8.64 -3.02 -4.69
CA VAL A 110 8.55 -1.59 -4.96
C VAL A 110 9.92 -0.97 -4.81
N LEU A 111 10.36 -0.25 -5.86
CA LEU A 111 11.62 0.48 -5.82
C LEU A 111 11.41 1.84 -5.14
N PRO A 112 12.41 2.38 -4.42
CA PRO A 112 12.33 3.72 -3.83
C PRO A 112 12.01 4.80 -4.86
N GLU A 113 12.43 4.61 -6.11
CA GLU A 113 12.15 5.51 -7.24
C GLU A 113 10.68 5.48 -7.69
N ASP A 114 9.92 4.44 -7.34
CA ASP A 114 8.52 4.31 -7.78
C ASP A 114 7.54 5.04 -6.84
N VAL A 115 7.99 5.33 -5.62
CA VAL A 115 7.22 6.04 -4.58
C VAL A 115 7.66 7.50 -4.43
N ARG A 116 8.52 7.99 -5.32
CA ARG A 116 8.91 9.40 -5.43
C ARG A 116 8.96 9.81 -6.89
N GLY A 117 8.62 11.05 -7.18
CA GLY A 117 8.76 11.59 -8.54
C GLY A 117 10.23 11.86 -8.90
N LYS A 118 10.46 12.24 -10.15
CA LYS A 118 11.82 12.33 -10.75
C LYS A 118 12.43 13.73 -10.69
N HIS A 119 11.64 14.76 -10.36
CA HIS A 119 12.00 16.14 -10.68
C HIS A 119 12.76 16.87 -9.56
N ALA A 120 12.26 16.82 -8.31
CA ALA A 120 12.88 17.47 -7.15
C ALA A 120 12.91 16.49 -5.97
N VAL A 121 14.09 15.93 -5.65
CA VAL A 121 14.23 14.90 -4.60
C VAL A 121 15.33 15.29 -3.62
N SER A 122 14.98 15.62 -2.38
CA SER A 122 15.96 15.85 -1.30
C SER A 122 16.48 14.54 -0.69
N GLU A 123 17.58 14.61 0.06
CA GLU A 123 18.10 13.45 0.80
C GLU A 123 17.08 12.89 1.78
N SER A 124 16.36 13.76 2.49
CA SER A 124 15.29 13.33 3.40
C SER A 124 14.18 12.57 2.66
N LEU A 125 13.80 13.02 1.46
CA LEU A 125 12.78 12.34 0.65
C LEU A 125 13.31 11.00 0.13
N ARG A 126 14.59 10.94 -0.27
CA ARG A 126 15.25 9.70 -0.67
C ARG A 126 15.29 8.69 0.48
N GLY A 127 15.62 9.12 1.70
CA GLY A 127 15.55 8.29 2.91
C GLY A 127 14.15 7.76 3.19
N SER A 128 13.15 8.63 3.28
CA SER A 128 11.76 8.24 3.55
C SER A 128 11.18 7.33 2.45
N SER A 129 11.50 7.59 1.19
CA SER A 129 11.08 6.75 0.06
C SER A 129 11.68 5.35 0.12
N ARG A 130 12.95 5.20 0.52
CA ARG A 130 13.62 3.91 0.70
C ARG A 130 12.95 3.09 1.80
N ILE A 131 12.70 3.70 2.96
CA ILE A 131 12.03 3.03 4.08
C ILE A 131 10.62 2.60 3.67
N THR A 132 9.86 3.49 3.05
CA THR A 132 8.48 3.22 2.61
C THR A 132 8.42 2.09 1.58
N ALA A 133 9.32 2.10 0.59
CA ALA A 133 9.40 1.06 -0.43
C ALA A 133 9.79 -0.31 0.14
N VAL A 134 10.71 -0.34 1.11
CA VAL A 134 11.08 -1.57 1.84
C VAL A 134 9.90 -2.10 2.66
N LEU A 135 9.22 -1.22 3.42
CA LEU A 135 8.05 -1.61 4.22
C LEU A 135 6.93 -2.17 3.34
N LEU A 136 6.61 -1.49 2.23
CA LEU A 136 5.59 -1.94 1.29
C LEU A 136 5.96 -3.28 0.65
N THR A 137 7.22 -3.46 0.27
CA THR A 137 7.69 -4.72 -0.33
C THR A 137 7.59 -5.86 0.69
N LEU A 138 8.11 -5.66 1.91
CA LEU A 138 8.06 -6.67 2.98
C LEU A 138 6.61 -7.03 3.37
N SER A 139 5.75 -6.01 3.56
CA SER A 139 4.32 -6.19 3.82
C SER A 139 3.66 -7.03 2.72
N SER A 140 3.83 -6.64 1.45
CA SER A 140 3.20 -7.34 0.32
C SER A 140 3.70 -8.78 0.19
N TRP A 141 4.97 -9.04 0.52
CA TRP A 141 5.54 -10.39 0.53
C TRP A 141 5.00 -11.25 1.67
N ILE A 142 4.91 -10.72 2.89
CA ILE A 142 4.31 -11.42 4.04
C ILE A 142 2.86 -11.79 3.72
N ASP A 143 2.10 -10.84 3.16
CA ASP A 143 0.71 -11.06 2.78
C ASP A 143 0.58 -12.08 1.64
N CYS A 144 1.48 -12.02 0.66
CA CYS A 144 1.55 -12.99 -0.44
C CYS A 144 1.87 -14.41 0.06
N THR A 145 2.84 -14.57 0.97
CA THR A 145 3.21 -15.90 1.49
C THR A 145 2.14 -16.45 2.42
N ALA A 146 1.54 -15.62 3.28
CA ALA A 146 0.49 -16.06 4.19
C ALA A 146 -0.81 -16.43 3.46
N SER A 147 -1.15 -15.71 2.38
CA SER A 147 -2.31 -16.04 1.54
C SER A 147 -2.06 -17.21 0.57
N MET A 148 -0.80 -17.59 0.33
CA MET A 148 -0.46 -18.70 -0.57
C MET A 148 -1.07 -20.03 -0.08
N GLY A 149 -1.08 -20.29 1.22
CA GLY A 149 -1.68 -21.52 1.79
C GLY A 149 -3.18 -21.64 1.44
N LEU A 150 -3.91 -20.52 1.49
CA LEU A 150 -5.30 -20.47 1.08
C LEU A 150 -5.47 -20.76 -0.42
N PHE A 151 -4.71 -20.09 -1.29
CA PHE A 151 -4.84 -20.30 -2.74
C PHE A 151 -4.42 -21.70 -3.17
N PHE A 152 -3.41 -22.26 -2.50
CA PHE A 152 -3.03 -23.65 -2.71
C PHE A 152 -4.21 -24.59 -2.43
N PHE A 153 -4.94 -24.33 -1.35
CA PHE A 153 -6.14 -25.09 -1.02
C PHE A 153 -7.29 -24.86 -2.02
N LEU A 154 -7.58 -23.60 -2.36
CA LEU A 154 -8.66 -23.22 -3.28
C LEU A 154 -8.52 -23.84 -4.67
N PHE A 155 -7.30 -23.87 -5.20
CA PHE A 155 -7.04 -24.35 -6.56
C PHE A 155 -6.60 -25.82 -6.61
N ARG A 156 -6.71 -26.55 -5.50
CA ARG A 156 -6.35 -27.97 -5.44
C ARG A 156 -7.01 -28.83 -6.51
N LEU A 157 -8.29 -28.56 -6.81
CA LEU A 157 -9.08 -29.30 -7.80
C LEU A 157 -9.15 -28.61 -9.17
N ALA A 158 -8.50 -27.46 -9.34
CA ALA A 158 -8.48 -26.76 -10.62
C ALA A 158 -7.61 -27.53 -11.64
N PRO A 159 -7.90 -27.45 -12.96
CA PRO A 159 -7.04 -28.03 -13.98
C PRO A 159 -5.64 -27.38 -13.95
N GLY A 160 -4.59 -28.18 -13.74
CA GLY A 160 -3.22 -27.68 -13.47
C GLY A 160 -2.88 -27.56 -11.98
N GLY A 161 -3.86 -27.75 -11.10
CA GLY A 161 -3.71 -27.88 -9.66
C GLY A 161 -3.27 -26.62 -8.92
N ALA A 162 -3.07 -26.80 -7.61
CA ALA A 162 -2.67 -25.77 -6.68
C ALA A 162 -1.31 -25.11 -7.02
N LEU A 163 -0.39 -25.88 -7.60
CA LEU A 163 0.97 -25.44 -7.92
C LEU A 163 1.03 -24.37 -9.01
N LEU A 164 0.07 -24.38 -9.94
CA LEU A 164 0.01 -23.39 -11.02
C LEU A 164 -0.79 -22.17 -10.59
N TRP A 165 -2.03 -22.39 -10.12
CA TRP A 165 -2.96 -21.29 -9.85
C TRP A 165 -2.73 -20.60 -8.52
N GLY A 166 -2.19 -21.29 -7.52
CA GLY A 166 -1.88 -20.73 -6.20
C GLY A 166 -0.87 -19.58 -6.31
N PRO A 167 0.35 -19.82 -6.82
CA PRO A 167 1.34 -18.76 -7.02
C PRO A 167 0.87 -17.69 -8.01
N PHE A 168 0.12 -18.06 -9.05
CA PHE A 168 -0.41 -17.10 -10.02
C PHE A 168 -1.35 -16.08 -9.37
N THR A 169 -2.32 -16.54 -8.57
CA THR A 169 -3.27 -15.64 -7.89
C THR A 169 -2.62 -14.83 -6.78
N ALA A 170 -1.74 -15.44 -5.98
CA ALA A 170 -0.93 -14.73 -4.98
C ALA A 170 -0.06 -13.64 -5.66
N GLY A 171 0.54 -13.96 -6.82
CA GLY A 171 1.33 -13.02 -7.61
C GLY A 171 0.52 -11.87 -8.20
N ILE A 172 -0.73 -12.10 -8.61
CA ILE A 172 -1.64 -11.02 -9.03
C ILE A 172 -1.93 -10.08 -7.88
N LEU A 173 -2.21 -10.61 -6.68
CA LEU A 173 -2.45 -9.77 -5.50
C LEU A 173 -1.21 -8.99 -5.11
N LEU A 174 -0.04 -9.61 -5.13
CA LEU A 174 1.25 -8.92 -4.92
C LEU A 174 1.42 -7.77 -5.92
N LEU A 175 1.16 -8.01 -7.21
CA LEU A 175 1.23 -6.99 -8.25
C LEU A 175 0.23 -5.86 -8.02
N MET A 176 -1.00 -6.20 -7.63
CA MET A 176 -2.05 -5.21 -7.32
C MET A 176 -1.67 -4.36 -6.10
N SER A 177 -1.18 -4.96 -5.02
CA SER A 177 -0.70 -4.24 -3.82
C SER A 177 0.46 -3.30 -4.16
N ASN A 178 1.47 -3.80 -4.88
CA ASN A 178 2.61 -2.99 -5.29
C ASN A 178 2.20 -1.84 -6.24
N LYS A 179 1.36 -2.11 -7.23
CA LYS A 179 0.93 -1.11 -8.22
C LYS A 179 0.01 -0.05 -7.60
N SER A 180 -0.94 -0.45 -6.76
CA SER A 180 -1.82 0.49 -6.06
C SER A 180 -1.06 1.32 -5.03
N GLY A 181 -0.09 0.73 -4.32
CA GLY A 181 0.82 1.45 -3.42
C GLY A 181 1.62 2.54 -4.13
N ARG A 182 2.15 2.27 -5.33
CA ARG A 182 2.81 3.29 -6.17
C ARG A 182 1.86 4.41 -6.61
N ALA A 183 0.71 4.03 -7.15
CA ALA A 183 -0.29 4.97 -7.67
C ALA A 183 -0.89 5.86 -6.56
N MET A 184 -0.90 5.40 -5.32
CA MET A 184 -1.33 6.18 -4.15
C MET A 184 -0.45 7.43 -3.91
N VAL A 185 0.83 7.39 -4.30
CA VAL A 185 1.81 8.44 -3.99
C VAL A 185 1.86 9.54 -5.07
N ASP A 186 1.53 9.23 -6.33
CA ASP A 186 1.42 10.24 -7.41
C ASP A 186 0.10 11.02 -7.32
N ARG A 187 0.05 11.97 -6.40
CA ARG A 187 -1.10 12.87 -6.19
C ARG A 187 -1.04 14.16 -7.00
N HIS A 188 0.07 14.43 -7.68
CA HIS A 188 0.26 15.68 -8.42
C HIS A 188 -0.57 15.70 -9.71
N ASN A 189 -0.48 14.63 -10.51
CA ASN A 189 -1.11 14.61 -11.82
C ASN A 189 -2.60 14.27 -11.78
N ASN A 190 -3.04 13.42 -10.83
CA ASN A 190 -4.44 13.02 -10.74
C ASN A 190 -4.85 12.59 -9.32
N LYS A 191 -5.35 13.54 -8.52
CA LYS A 191 -5.85 13.30 -7.17
C LYS A 191 -6.97 12.24 -7.11
N LYS A 192 -7.82 12.14 -8.13
CA LYS A 192 -8.91 11.14 -8.18
C LYS A 192 -8.35 9.72 -8.31
N MET A 193 -7.40 9.52 -9.22
CA MET A 193 -6.74 8.21 -9.38
C MET A 193 -5.96 7.79 -8.13
N ALA A 194 -5.25 8.73 -7.49
CA ALA A 194 -4.55 8.44 -6.24
C ALA A 194 -5.51 8.04 -5.10
N ASN A 195 -6.70 8.66 -5.02
CA ASN A 195 -7.73 8.27 -4.06
C ASN A 195 -8.29 6.87 -4.36
N VAL A 196 -8.59 6.57 -5.62
CA VAL A 196 -9.01 5.22 -6.04
C VAL A 196 -7.94 4.19 -5.70
N ALA A 197 -6.67 4.49 -6.00
CA ALA A 197 -5.54 3.62 -5.66
C ALA A 197 -5.40 3.42 -4.14
N THR A 198 -5.67 4.45 -3.34
CA THR A 198 -5.69 4.35 -1.86
C THR A 198 -6.77 3.36 -1.41
N VAL A 199 -7.99 3.47 -1.97
CA VAL A 199 -9.11 2.57 -1.63
C VAL A 199 -8.81 1.13 -2.05
N VAL A 200 -8.27 0.94 -3.26
CA VAL A 200 -7.89 -0.39 -3.76
C VAL A 200 -6.80 -0.99 -2.88
N PHE A 201 -5.75 -0.24 -2.55
CA PHE A 201 -4.67 -0.72 -1.68
C PHE A 201 -5.20 -1.11 -0.31
N ALA A 202 -6.01 -0.25 0.33
CA ALA A 202 -6.61 -0.54 1.62
C ALA A 202 -7.53 -1.78 1.58
N SER A 203 -8.30 -1.95 0.50
CA SER A 203 -9.19 -3.11 0.33
C SER A 203 -8.41 -4.41 0.14
N VAL A 204 -7.35 -4.39 -0.68
CA VAL A 204 -6.49 -5.55 -0.89
C VAL A 204 -5.74 -5.91 0.40
N ALA A 205 -5.20 -4.91 1.10
CA ALA A 205 -4.52 -5.12 2.37
C ALA A 205 -5.47 -5.70 3.43
N ALA A 206 -6.68 -5.14 3.59
CA ALA A 206 -7.66 -5.67 4.54
C ALA A 206 -8.09 -7.11 4.20
N PHE A 207 -8.27 -7.41 2.92
CA PHE A 207 -8.55 -8.76 2.45
C PHE A 207 -7.40 -9.72 2.76
N GLN A 208 -6.15 -9.34 2.47
CA GLN A 208 -4.97 -10.15 2.74
C GLN A 208 -4.74 -10.35 4.25
N MET A 209 -4.96 -9.33 5.08
CA MET A 209 -4.88 -9.42 6.53
C MET A 209 -5.91 -10.43 7.09
N GLY A 210 -7.16 -10.38 6.63
CA GLY A 210 -8.19 -11.32 7.09
C GLY A 210 -7.90 -12.76 6.67
N LEU A 211 -7.30 -12.95 5.50
CA LEU A 211 -7.01 -14.27 4.95
C LEU A 211 -5.67 -14.85 5.38
N SER A 212 -4.71 -14.04 5.85
CA SER A 212 -3.38 -14.52 6.22
C SER A 212 -3.44 -15.51 7.39
N GLY A 213 -4.24 -15.22 8.42
CA GLY A 213 -4.46 -16.15 9.53
C GLY A 213 -5.15 -17.44 9.08
N VAL A 214 -6.22 -17.33 8.28
CA VAL A 214 -6.97 -18.50 7.79
C VAL A 214 -6.15 -19.34 6.82
N GLY A 215 -5.35 -18.71 5.95
CA GLY A 215 -4.48 -19.38 4.97
C GLY A 215 -3.36 -20.19 5.63
N VAL A 216 -2.71 -19.62 6.65
CA VAL A 216 -1.73 -20.36 7.47
C VAL A 216 -2.39 -21.52 8.19
N PHE A 217 -3.57 -21.30 8.79
CA PHE A 217 -4.31 -22.36 9.47
C PHE A 217 -4.72 -23.50 8.53
N LEU A 218 -5.20 -23.18 7.32
CA LEU A 218 -5.55 -24.20 6.31
C LEU A 218 -4.34 -25.04 5.90
N PHE A 219 -3.15 -24.43 5.85
CA PHE A 219 -1.92 -25.13 5.47
C PHE A 219 -1.39 -26.03 6.59
N SER A 220 -1.37 -25.56 7.85
CA SER A 220 -0.81 -26.33 8.97
C SER A 220 -1.83 -27.19 9.72
N GLY A 221 -3.12 -26.87 9.62
CA GLY A 221 -4.20 -27.41 10.45
C GLY A 221 -5.28 -28.15 9.66
N GLN A 222 -4.99 -28.63 8.45
CA GLN A 222 -5.96 -29.29 7.58
C GLN A 222 -6.75 -30.40 8.29
N ASP A 223 -6.09 -31.25 9.08
CA ASP A 223 -6.75 -32.32 9.84
C ASP A 223 -7.76 -31.77 10.86
N GLN A 224 -7.47 -30.62 11.47
CA GLN A 224 -8.37 -29.99 12.43
C GLN A 224 -9.61 -29.44 11.74
N VAL A 225 -9.45 -28.84 10.55
CA VAL A 225 -10.56 -28.37 9.72
C VAL A 225 -11.44 -29.53 9.28
N VAL A 226 -10.84 -30.62 8.82
CA VAL A 226 -11.55 -31.83 8.40
C VAL A 226 -12.31 -32.45 9.58
N ASN A 227 -11.67 -32.59 10.74
CA ASN A 227 -12.31 -33.12 11.94
C ASN A 227 -13.43 -32.20 12.45
N HIS A 228 -13.23 -30.88 12.41
CA HIS A 228 -14.25 -29.91 12.80
C HIS A 228 -15.45 -29.97 11.88
N LYS A 229 -15.24 -30.09 10.56
CA LYS A 229 -16.35 -30.25 9.63
C LYS A 229 -17.08 -31.58 9.85
N ALA A 230 -16.35 -32.67 10.08
CA ALA A 230 -16.96 -33.97 10.39
C ALA A 230 -17.83 -33.88 11.65
N GLU A 231 -17.36 -33.19 12.68
CA GLU A 231 -18.15 -32.91 13.88
C GLU A 231 -19.43 -32.14 13.57
N GLN A 232 -19.36 -31.05 12.80
CA GLN A 232 -20.56 -30.29 12.44
C GLN A 232 -21.59 -31.14 11.68
N VAL A 233 -21.13 -31.96 10.75
CA VAL A 233 -21.99 -32.83 9.95
C VAL A 233 -22.66 -33.88 10.84
N ILE A 234 -21.91 -34.51 11.74
CA ILE A 234 -22.45 -35.50 12.70
C ILE A 234 -23.45 -34.84 13.64
N ASN A 235 -23.07 -33.72 14.27
CA ASN A 235 -23.94 -33.02 15.21
C ASN A 235 -25.21 -32.51 14.53
N GLY A 236 -25.12 -32.04 13.28
CA GLY A 236 -26.29 -31.65 12.50
C GLY A 236 -27.27 -32.80 12.23
N ASP A 237 -26.76 -34.00 11.94
CA ASP A 237 -27.60 -35.20 11.76
C ASP A 237 -28.24 -35.65 13.08
N LEU A 238 -27.46 -35.68 14.17
CA LEU A 238 -27.95 -36.02 15.51
C LEU A 238 -29.03 -35.03 15.98
N ASP A 239 -28.81 -33.73 15.81
CA ASP A 239 -29.77 -32.69 16.20
C ASP A 239 -31.04 -32.74 15.34
N ARG A 240 -30.91 -33.04 14.04
CA ARG A 240 -32.07 -33.26 13.17
C ARG A 240 -32.92 -34.42 13.68
N ARG A 241 -32.30 -35.55 14.06
CA ARG A 241 -33.00 -36.71 14.61
C ARG A 241 -33.63 -36.43 15.97
N ARG A 242 -32.93 -35.73 16.86
CA ARG A 242 -33.49 -35.28 18.16
C ARG A 242 -34.73 -34.42 17.96
N ARG A 243 -34.70 -33.43 17.05
CA ARG A 243 -35.86 -32.61 16.71
C ARG A 243 -37.02 -33.42 16.11
N LEU A 244 -36.71 -34.46 15.32
CA LEU A 244 -37.73 -35.36 14.80
C LEU A 244 -38.39 -36.15 15.94
N ILE A 245 -37.61 -36.70 16.86
CA ILE A 245 -38.08 -37.40 18.06
C ILE A 245 -38.95 -36.47 18.91
N GLU A 246 -38.48 -35.25 19.21
CA GLU A 246 -39.25 -34.23 19.93
C GLU A 246 -40.56 -33.89 19.21
N GLY A 247 -40.53 -33.76 17.88
CA GLY A 247 -41.71 -33.50 17.06
C GLY A 247 -42.72 -34.65 17.04
N LEU A 248 -42.25 -35.90 17.12
CA LEU A 248 -43.07 -37.10 17.24
C LEU A 248 -43.63 -37.29 18.66
N GLN A 249 -42.88 -36.85 19.68
CA GLN A 249 -43.32 -36.85 21.09
C GLN A 249 -44.30 -35.73 21.41
N ASN A 250 -44.34 -34.67 20.60
CA ASN A 250 -45.16 -33.49 20.90
C ASN A 250 -46.66 -33.81 20.82
N PRO A 251 -47.40 -33.71 21.95
CA PRO A 251 -48.83 -34.02 22.06
C PRO A 251 -49.74 -32.93 21.46
N THR A 252 -49.21 -32.03 20.62
CA THR A 252 -50.01 -30.97 19.95
C THR A 252 -49.94 -31.05 18.43
N ASN A 253 -49.30 -32.07 17.85
CA ASN A 253 -49.13 -32.20 16.41
C ASN A 253 -50.50 -32.35 15.68
N PRO A 254 -50.92 -31.37 14.86
CA PRO A 254 -52.30 -31.26 14.35
C PRO A 254 -52.70 -32.37 13.37
N ALA A 255 -51.74 -33.02 12.71
CA ALA A 255 -51.99 -34.11 11.76
C ALA A 255 -52.58 -35.38 12.42
N PHE A 256 -52.48 -35.50 13.75
CA PHE A 256 -52.80 -36.73 14.49
C PHE A 256 -53.84 -36.51 15.58
N HIS A 257 -53.80 -35.37 16.27
CA HIS A 257 -54.81 -35.05 17.29
C HIS A 257 -56.19 -34.81 16.72
N ALA A 258 -56.34 -34.48 15.43
CA ALA A 258 -57.65 -34.34 14.82
C ALA A 258 -58.49 -35.63 14.94
N ASP A 259 -57.90 -36.80 14.65
CA ASP A 259 -58.61 -38.08 14.71
C ASP A 259 -58.80 -38.58 16.15
N ALA A 260 -57.81 -38.39 17.02
CA ALA A 260 -57.93 -38.75 18.43
C ALA A 260 -59.00 -37.89 19.13
N LYS A 261 -58.97 -36.56 18.94
CA LYS A 261 -60.00 -35.65 19.46
C LYS A 261 -61.36 -35.91 18.84
N ALA A 262 -61.43 -36.23 17.54
CA ALA A 262 -62.69 -36.62 16.91
C ALA A 262 -63.24 -37.94 17.48
N CYS A 263 -62.37 -38.91 17.75
CA CYS A 263 -62.75 -40.14 18.44
C CYS A 263 -63.30 -39.83 19.84
N GLU A 264 -62.59 -39.08 20.68
CA GLU A 264 -63.02 -38.68 22.02
C GLU A 264 -64.33 -37.87 22.02
N ALA A 265 -64.47 -36.92 21.09
CA ALA A 265 -65.68 -36.13 20.95
C ALA A 265 -66.88 -37.01 20.54
N ASN A 266 -66.67 -37.93 19.61
CA ASN A 266 -67.73 -38.84 19.17
C ASN A 266 -68.10 -39.86 20.24
N THR A 267 -67.13 -40.39 21.01
CA THR A 267 -67.43 -41.31 22.12
C THR A 267 -68.19 -40.61 23.24
N ALA A 268 -67.82 -39.37 23.58
CA ALA A 268 -68.56 -38.55 24.55
C ALA A 268 -69.98 -38.23 24.05
N ARG A 269 -70.14 -37.96 22.75
CA ARG A 269 -71.46 -37.69 22.16
C ARG A 269 -72.33 -38.94 22.11
N LEU A 270 -71.74 -40.12 21.85
CA LEU A 270 -72.43 -41.40 21.89
C LEU A 270 -72.87 -41.77 23.31
N SER A 271 -72.05 -41.51 24.34
CA SER A 271 -72.44 -41.79 25.74
C SER A 271 -73.54 -40.86 26.25
N ALA A 272 -73.60 -39.62 25.75
CA ALA A 272 -74.68 -38.69 26.04
C ALA A 272 -75.98 -39.01 25.27
N MET A 273 -75.90 -39.70 24.12
CA MET A 273 -77.05 -40.12 23.34
C MET A 273 -77.63 -41.44 23.86
N GLY A 274 -78.93 -41.46 24.15
CA GLY A 274 -79.63 -42.71 24.42
C GLY A 274 -79.62 -43.65 23.19
N SER A 275 -79.47 -44.96 23.42
CA SER A 275 -79.37 -45.99 22.38
C SER A 275 -80.58 -46.08 21.43
N ARG A 276 -81.71 -45.45 21.78
CA ARG A 276 -82.92 -45.35 20.94
C ARG A 276 -82.88 -44.19 19.93
N ASN A 277 -81.88 -43.32 19.99
CA ASN A 277 -81.76 -42.21 19.05
C ASN A 277 -81.28 -42.74 17.67
N PRO A 278 -82.00 -42.48 16.56
CA PRO A 278 -81.60 -42.97 15.23
C PRO A 278 -80.21 -42.46 14.79
N ALA A 279 -79.78 -41.29 15.28
CA ALA A 279 -78.43 -40.76 15.01
C ALA A 279 -77.32 -41.56 15.71
N TYR A 280 -77.64 -42.32 16.77
CA TYR A 280 -76.68 -43.14 17.49
C TYR A 280 -76.03 -44.18 16.58
N GLN A 281 -76.83 -44.84 15.73
CA GLN A 281 -76.34 -45.92 14.87
C GLN A 281 -75.39 -45.39 13.80
N GLN A 282 -75.71 -44.24 13.17
CA GLN A 282 -74.85 -43.61 12.19
C GLN A 282 -73.51 -43.17 12.81
N LEU A 283 -73.56 -42.44 13.94
CA LEU A 283 -72.36 -41.98 14.63
C LEU A 283 -71.51 -43.14 15.15
N SER A 284 -72.12 -44.21 15.64
CA SER A 284 -71.43 -45.42 16.09
C SER A 284 -70.68 -46.12 14.94
N VAL A 285 -71.30 -46.22 13.76
CA VAL A 285 -70.66 -46.81 12.57
C VAL A 285 -69.50 -45.96 12.07
N GLU A 286 -69.63 -44.64 12.07
CA GLU A 286 -68.53 -43.73 11.68
C GLU A 286 -67.35 -43.80 12.68
N THR A 287 -67.67 -43.86 13.97
CA THR A 287 -66.67 -43.82 15.05
C THR A 287 -65.92 -45.14 15.18
N PHE A 288 -66.63 -46.27 15.09
CA PHE A 288 -66.10 -47.60 15.41
C PHE A 288 -66.25 -48.64 14.30
N GLY A 289 -66.94 -48.32 13.19
CA GLY A 289 -67.27 -49.28 12.13
C GLY A 289 -68.50 -50.13 12.46
N ARG A 290 -69.02 -50.86 11.47
CA ARG A 290 -70.09 -51.85 11.70
C ARG A 290 -69.55 -53.02 12.52
N TRP A 291 -70.40 -53.62 13.35
CA TRP A 291 -70.01 -54.72 14.23
C TRP A 291 -69.38 -55.90 13.47
N ASP A 292 -70.04 -56.32 12.39
CA ASP A 292 -69.60 -57.43 11.53
C ASP A 292 -68.27 -57.16 10.80
N ASP A 293 -67.89 -55.88 10.68
CA ASP A 293 -66.63 -55.47 10.06
C ASP A 293 -65.47 -55.42 11.06
N ARG A 294 -65.73 -55.40 12.38
CA ARG A 294 -64.70 -55.25 13.41
C ARG A 294 -63.89 -56.52 13.66
N ARG A 295 -64.50 -57.69 13.52
CA ARG A 295 -63.85 -59.00 13.76
C ARG A 295 -64.34 -60.02 12.74
N VAL A 296 -63.50 -60.30 11.75
CA VAL A 296 -63.81 -61.28 10.71
C VAL A 296 -63.08 -62.60 10.99
N THR A 297 -63.85 -63.65 11.29
CA THR A 297 -63.36 -65.03 11.44
C THR A 297 -62.81 -65.55 10.10
N PRO A 298 -61.71 -66.33 10.08
CA PRO A 298 -60.94 -66.89 11.21
C PRO A 298 -59.83 -65.96 11.72
N THR A 299 -59.53 -64.87 11.02
CA THR A 299 -58.35 -64.04 11.30
C THR A 299 -58.49 -63.15 12.53
N ASN A 300 -59.72 -62.92 13.03
CA ASN A 300 -60.05 -61.96 14.09
C ASN A 300 -59.55 -60.53 13.81
N LYS A 301 -59.27 -60.18 12.55
CA LYS A 301 -58.91 -58.83 12.13
C LYS A 301 -60.12 -58.08 11.56
N PRO A 302 -60.13 -56.74 11.61
CA PRO A 302 -61.17 -55.95 10.96
C PRO A 302 -61.13 -56.08 9.44
N ARG A 303 -62.30 -56.01 8.79
CA ARG A 303 -62.45 -56.15 7.34
C ARG A 303 -61.62 -55.11 6.57
N TRP A 304 -61.57 -53.87 7.05
CA TRP A 304 -60.77 -52.80 6.42
C TRP A 304 -59.26 -53.06 6.47
N VAL A 305 -58.77 -53.80 7.48
CA VAL A 305 -57.37 -54.23 7.54
C VAL A 305 -57.11 -55.36 6.53
N LEU A 306 -58.02 -56.33 6.44
CA LEU A 306 -57.89 -57.48 5.53
C LEU A 306 -57.97 -57.06 4.06
N GLN A 307 -58.79 -56.06 3.75
CA GLN A 307 -58.97 -55.52 2.40
C GLN A 307 -57.93 -54.45 2.03
N GLN A 308 -56.94 -54.19 2.90
CA GLN A 308 -55.93 -53.15 2.69
C GLN A 308 -56.56 -51.79 2.36
N THR A 309 -57.68 -51.47 3.00
CA THR A 309 -58.39 -50.22 2.76
C THR A 309 -57.47 -49.05 3.14
N PRO A 310 -57.40 -47.98 2.32
CA PRO A 310 -56.66 -46.77 2.67
C PRO A 310 -57.03 -46.25 4.07
N LEU A 311 -56.03 -45.84 4.84
CA LEU A 311 -56.16 -45.50 6.27
C LEU A 311 -57.15 -44.36 6.52
N ASP A 312 -57.30 -43.43 5.57
CA ASP A 312 -58.25 -42.33 5.58
C ASP A 312 -59.72 -42.80 5.61
N ARG A 313 -60.02 -43.99 5.10
CA ARG A 313 -61.39 -44.56 5.06
C ARG A 313 -61.71 -45.44 6.26
N TRP A 314 -60.80 -45.58 7.21
CA TRP A 314 -61.04 -46.37 8.42
C TRP A 314 -61.99 -45.62 9.36
N PRO A 315 -62.73 -46.33 10.23
CA PRO A 315 -63.50 -45.70 11.31
C PRO A 315 -62.61 -44.82 12.18
N ILE A 316 -63.14 -43.69 12.66
CA ILE A 316 -62.35 -42.61 13.28
C ILE A 316 -61.46 -43.14 14.41
N CYS A 317 -62.00 -43.93 15.35
CA CYS A 317 -61.21 -44.44 16.47
C CYS A 317 -60.19 -45.50 16.04
N SER A 318 -60.51 -46.34 15.05
CA SER A 318 -59.54 -47.31 14.51
C SER A 318 -58.42 -46.63 13.74
N ARG A 319 -58.74 -45.54 13.03
CA ARG A 319 -57.77 -44.68 12.33
C ARG A 319 -56.84 -43.98 13.32
N ALA A 320 -57.40 -43.41 14.39
CA ALA A 320 -56.64 -42.79 15.47
C ALA A 320 -55.65 -43.77 16.11
N ALA A 321 -56.12 -44.97 16.52
CA ALA A 321 -55.28 -45.99 17.13
C ALA A 321 -54.18 -46.50 16.19
N ALA A 322 -54.49 -46.66 14.90
CA ALA A 322 -53.50 -47.09 13.90
C ALA A 322 -52.41 -46.02 13.66
N LYS A 323 -52.80 -44.73 13.60
CA LYS A 323 -51.86 -43.62 13.50
C LYS A 323 -50.98 -43.51 14.74
N GLU A 324 -51.56 -43.66 15.92
CA GLU A 324 -50.81 -43.67 17.19
C GLU A 324 -49.80 -44.82 17.24
N GLY A 325 -50.22 -46.04 16.91
CA GLY A 325 -49.32 -47.19 16.85
C GLY A 325 -48.19 -47.02 15.83
N ALA A 326 -48.46 -46.41 14.67
CA ALA A 326 -47.44 -46.09 13.68
C ALA A 326 -46.41 -45.06 14.20
N ILE A 327 -46.86 -44.04 14.94
CA ILE A 327 -45.97 -43.05 15.56
C ILE A 327 -45.13 -43.70 16.65
N GLN A 328 -45.73 -44.48 17.54
CA GLN A 328 -44.99 -45.17 18.60
C GLN A 328 -43.93 -46.11 18.00
N ALA A 329 -44.28 -46.81 16.92
CA ALA A 329 -43.33 -47.63 16.17
C ALA A 329 -42.20 -46.76 15.58
N GLN A 330 -42.52 -45.68 14.87
CA GLN A 330 -41.53 -44.77 14.28
C GLN A 330 -40.62 -44.14 15.35
N LEU A 331 -41.19 -43.63 16.44
CA LEU A 331 -40.48 -43.08 17.58
C LEU A 331 -39.52 -44.10 18.19
N SER A 332 -39.98 -45.33 18.42
CA SER A 332 -39.13 -46.39 18.97
C SER A 332 -37.98 -46.76 18.04
N THR A 333 -38.19 -46.73 16.72
CA THR A 333 -37.16 -46.96 15.72
C THR A 333 -36.14 -45.81 15.72
N GLU A 334 -36.60 -44.56 15.65
CA GLU A 334 -35.73 -43.38 15.62
C GLU A 334 -34.90 -43.24 16.90
N VAL A 335 -35.49 -43.52 18.07
CA VAL A 335 -34.76 -43.52 19.36
C VAL A 335 -33.67 -44.61 19.36
N ARG A 336 -33.99 -45.84 18.95
CA ARG A 336 -33.01 -46.93 18.87
C ARG A 336 -31.88 -46.63 17.88
N GLU A 337 -32.22 -46.04 16.73
CA GLU A 337 -31.23 -45.63 15.73
C GLU A 337 -30.31 -44.53 16.28
N LEU A 338 -30.87 -43.52 16.95
CA LEU A 338 -30.11 -42.45 17.58
C LEU A 338 -29.16 -43.00 18.65
N GLU A 339 -29.65 -43.82 19.58
CA GLU A 339 -28.83 -44.47 20.61
C GLU A 339 -27.72 -45.34 19.99
N SER A 340 -28.03 -46.08 18.92
CA SER A 340 -27.05 -46.88 18.19
C SER A 340 -25.95 -46.02 17.57
N LEU A 341 -26.32 -44.91 16.92
CA LEU A 341 -25.38 -43.97 16.30
C LEU A 341 -24.50 -43.29 17.36
N GLU A 342 -25.08 -42.82 18.46
CA GLU A 342 -24.33 -42.21 19.56
C GLU A 342 -23.33 -43.21 20.18
N LYS A 343 -23.72 -44.46 20.37
CA LYS A 343 -22.83 -45.52 20.86
C LYS A 343 -21.69 -45.82 19.88
N LYS A 344 -22.00 -45.90 18.58
CA LYS A 344 -20.98 -46.09 17.53
C LYS A 344 -20.00 -44.92 17.46
N LEU A 345 -20.51 -43.69 17.61
CA LEU A 345 -19.68 -42.49 17.66
C LEU A 345 -18.71 -42.52 18.85
N GLN A 346 -19.18 -42.94 20.04
CA GLN A 346 -18.32 -43.10 21.22
C GLN A 346 -17.24 -44.17 21.05
N ASN A 347 -17.54 -45.24 20.31
CA ASN A 347 -16.60 -46.35 20.07
C ASN A 347 -15.59 -46.05 18.95
N THR A 348 -15.78 -44.98 18.19
CA THR A 348 -14.92 -44.65 17.06
C THR A 348 -13.87 -43.62 17.47
N PRO A 349 -12.56 -43.87 17.24
CA PRO A 349 -11.50 -42.96 17.70
C PRO A 349 -11.49 -41.61 16.99
N ASN A 350 -12.04 -41.51 15.77
CA ASN A 350 -12.11 -40.26 15.01
C ASN A 350 -13.49 -40.12 14.33
N LYS A 351 -14.07 -38.91 14.42
CA LYS A 351 -15.32 -38.48 13.76
C LYS A 351 -15.31 -38.69 12.24
N VAL A 352 -14.17 -38.45 11.59
CA VAL A 352 -14.01 -38.69 10.15
C VAL A 352 -14.09 -40.19 9.83
N ALA A 353 -13.48 -41.02 10.67
CA ALA A 353 -13.53 -42.47 10.53
C ALA A 353 -14.96 -43.00 10.75
N PHE A 354 -15.71 -42.39 11.69
CA PHE A 354 -17.12 -42.69 11.92
C PHE A 354 -17.95 -42.42 10.67
N LEU A 355 -17.82 -41.24 10.07
CA LEU A 355 -18.53 -40.91 8.82
C LEU A 355 -18.19 -41.89 7.71
N ARG A 356 -16.92 -42.29 7.59
CA ARG A 356 -16.49 -43.25 6.57
C ARG A 356 -17.09 -44.65 6.76
N GLN A 357 -17.19 -45.14 7.99
CA GLN A 357 -17.64 -46.50 8.29
C GLN A 357 -19.17 -46.60 8.36
N GLU A 358 -19.81 -45.66 9.03
CA GLU A 358 -21.24 -45.74 9.38
C GLU A 358 -22.12 -44.89 8.46
N GLN A 359 -21.56 -43.85 7.82
CA GLN A 359 -22.31 -42.94 6.94
C GLN A 359 -21.56 -42.66 5.61
N PRO A 360 -21.21 -43.69 4.82
CA PRO A 360 -20.32 -43.53 3.66
C PRO A 360 -20.86 -42.56 2.60
N LYS A 361 -22.18 -42.48 2.43
CA LYS A 361 -22.81 -41.52 1.51
C LYS A 361 -22.57 -40.07 1.94
N VAL A 362 -22.63 -39.78 3.23
CA VAL A 362 -22.37 -38.44 3.79
C VAL A 362 -20.87 -38.13 3.70
N PHE A 363 -20.03 -39.14 3.95
CA PHE A 363 -18.59 -39.02 3.77
C PHE A 363 -18.24 -38.63 2.33
N GLU A 364 -18.73 -39.34 1.32
CA GLU A 364 -18.44 -39.08 -0.10
C GLU A 364 -18.94 -37.70 -0.59
N GLN A 365 -19.96 -37.13 0.07
CA GLN A 365 -20.46 -35.80 -0.24
C GLN A 365 -19.47 -34.70 0.17
N HIS A 366 -18.87 -34.81 1.36
CA HIS A 366 -18.04 -33.75 1.94
C HIS A 366 -16.54 -34.01 1.87
N PHE A 367 -16.13 -35.27 1.77
CA PHE A 367 -14.74 -35.70 1.91
C PHE A 367 -14.30 -36.57 0.75
N VAL A 368 -12.98 -36.62 0.54
CA VAL A 368 -12.32 -37.48 -0.43
C VAL A 368 -11.06 -38.08 0.20
N MET A 369 -10.78 -39.35 -0.12
CA MET A 369 -9.50 -39.95 0.25
C MET A 369 -8.44 -39.59 -0.78
N GLU A 370 -7.34 -39.05 -0.28
CA GLU A 370 -6.16 -38.75 -1.07
C GLU A 370 -5.35 -40.03 -1.37
N PRO A 371 -4.50 -40.02 -2.41
CA PRO A 371 -3.63 -41.15 -2.74
C PRO A 371 -2.67 -41.57 -1.62
N ASN A 372 -2.32 -40.65 -0.73
CA ASN A 372 -1.48 -40.88 0.45
C ASN A 372 -2.25 -41.48 1.64
N GLY A 373 -3.56 -41.73 1.49
CA GLY A 373 -4.43 -42.26 2.54
C GLY A 373 -5.00 -41.22 3.51
N SER A 374 -4.66 -39.93 3.35
CA SER A 374 -5.23 -38.84 4.15
C SER A 374 -6.65 -38.50 3.67
N VAL A 375 -7.42 -37.85 4.54
CA VAL A 375 -8.77 -37.38 4.20
C VAL A 375 -8.73 -35.88 3.98
N ALA A 376 -9.23 -35.45 2.83
CA ALA A 376 -9.40 -34.04 2.51
C ALA A 376 -10.87 -33.68 2.33
N MET A 377 -11.16 -32.40 2.49
CA MET A 377 -12.44 -31.83 2.07
C MET A 377 -12.56 -31.91 0.54
N ARG A 378 -13.73 -32.34 0.07
CA ARG A 378 -14.04 -32.40 -1.36
C ARG A 378 -14.24 -31.01 -1.96
N SER A 379 -14.90 -30.12 -1.22
CA SER A 379 -15.16 -28.75 -1.66
C SER A 379 -14.21 -27.76 -1.00
N ALA A 380 -13.51 -26.98 -1.83
CA ALA A 380 -12.59 -25.96 -1.34
C ALA A 380 -13.31 -24.81 -0.62
N THR A 381 -14.52 -24.46 -1.07
CA THR A 381 -15.34 -23.42 -0.41
C THR A 381 -15.86 -23.90 0.94
N GLU A 382 -16.23 -25.18 1.06
CA GLU A 382 -16.66 -25.76 2.35
C GLU A 382 -15.50 -25.83 3.34
N ALA A 383 -14.31 -26.20 2.88
CA ALA A 383 -13.12 -26.22 3.71
C ALA A 383 -12.74 -24.81 4.19
N PHE A 384 -12.81 -23.82 3.30
CA PHE A 384 -12.58 -22.42 3.66
C PHE A 384 -13.61 -21.94 4.69
N GLY A 385 -14.89 -22.22 4.47
CA GLY A 385 -15.96 -21.89 5.43
C GLY A 385 -15.71 -22.53 6.80
N ALA A 386 -15.39 -23.82 6.83
CA ALA A 386 -15.07 -24.53 8.07
C ALA A 386 -13.81 -23.99 8.76
N ALA A 387 -12.79 -23.59 7.99
CA ALA A 387 -11.59 -22.98 8.53
C ALA A 387 -11.84 -21.58 9.11
N VAL A 388 -12.65 -20.76 8.44
CA VAL A 388 -13.07 -19.44 8.95
C VAL A 388 -13.88 -19.59 10.24
N GLU A 389 -14.81 -20.53 10.28
CA GLU A 389 -15.61 -20.79 11.47
C GLU A 389 -14.74 -21.26 12.64
N TYR A 390 -13.86 -22.23 12.42
CA TYR A 390 -12.92 -22.69 13.44
C TYR A 390 -11.95 -21.59 13.89
N PHE A 391 -11.50 -20.74 12.97
CA PHE A 391 -10.59 -19.63 13.28
C PHE A 391 -11.29 -18.55 14.10
N SER A 392 -12.54 -18.21 13.76
CA SER A 392 -13.31 -17.16 14.45
C SER A 392 -13.89 -17.62 15.79
N SER A 393 -14.28 -18.90 15.88
CA SER A 393 -14.91 -19.50 17.06
C SER A 393 -14.24 -20.82 17.43
N PRO A 394 -12.95 -20.79 17.84
CA PRO A 394 -12.22 -22.01 18.13
C PRO A 394 -12.82 -22.76 19.33
N PRO A 395 -12.90 -24.10 19.27
CA PRO A 395 -13.31 -24.91 20.40
C PRO A 395 -12.45 -24.65 21.66
N PRO A 396 -12.97 -24.90 22.87
CA PRO A 396 -12.19 -24.81 24.10
C PRO A 396 -10.90 -25.64 24.00
N GLY A 397 -9.76 -25.04 24.29
CA GLY A 397 -8.44 -25.71 24.20
C GLY A 397 -7.80 -25.72 22.81
N ALA A 398 -8.52 -25.38 21.74
CA ALA A 398 -7.99 -25.36 20.37
C ALA A 398 -7.17 -24.10 20.02
N ARG A 399 -7.18 -23.06 20.87
CA ARG A 399 -6.52 -21.78 20.61
C ARG A 399 -5.00 -21.91 20.39
N ASN A 400 -4.36 -22.85 21.07
CA ASN A 400 -2.91 -23.08 20.92
C ASN A 400 -2.54 -23.54 19.50
N ASN A 401 -3.44 -24.28 18.84
CA ASN A 401 -3.24 -24.72 17.46
C ASN A 401 -3.33 -23.57 16.45
N LEU A 402 -3.95 -22.46 16.85
CA LEU A 402 -4.07 -21.24 16.05
C LEU A 402 -2.98 -20.20 16.37
N LEU A 403 -2.09 -20.47 17.32
CA LEU A 403 -1.07 -19.49 17.76
C LEU A 403 -0.23 -18.97 16.58
N LEU A 404 0.29 -19.89 15.76
CA LEU A 404 1.08 -19.52 14.58
C LEU A 404 0.25 -18.65 13.62
N SER A 405 -0.98 -19.06 13.34
CA SER A 405 -1.91 -18.31 12.47
C SER A 405 -2.19 -16.90 13.01
N TYR A 406 -2.39 -16.75 14.31
CA TYR A 406 -2.58 -15.45 14.95
C TYR A 406 -1.33 -14.59 14.93
N VAL A 407 -0.14 -15.18 15.12
CA VAL A 407 1.13 -14.44 15.04
C VAL A 407 1.36 -13.93 13.62
N ILE A 408 1.13 -14.75 12.60
CA ILE A 408 1.29 -14.33 11.19
C ILE A 408 0.23 -13.29 10.82
N MET A 409 -1.03 -13.46 11.25
CA MET A 409 -2.07 -12.46 11.05
C MET A 409 -1.69 -11.12 11.73
N GLY A 410 -1.20 -11.16 12.96
CA GLY A 410 -0.73 -9.98 13.68
C GLY A 410 0.43 -9.29 12.97
N LEU A 411 1.40 -10.07 12.48
CA LEU A 411 2.52 -9.54 11.70
C LEU A 411 2.04 -8.88 10.40
N SER A 412 1.13 -9.52 9.67
CA SER A 412 0.48 -8.99 8.46
C SER A 412 -0.26 -7.68 8.75
N ILE A 413 -1.07 -7.63 9.81
CA ILE A 413 -1.78 -6.41 10.22
C ILE A 413 -0.81 -5.27 10.53
N LEU A 414 0.24 -5.55 11.32
CA LEU A 414 1.22 -4.54 11.71
C LEU A 414 2.02 -4.01 10.53
N THR A 415 2.56 -4.89 9.68
CA THR A 415 3.39 -4.48 8.53
C THR A 415 2.56 -3.77 7.48
N SER A 416 1.35 -4.25 7.18
CA SER A 416 0.47 -3.64 6.17
C SER A 416 -0.13 -2.33 6.65
N SER A 417 -0.42 -2.19 7.95
CA SER A 417 -0.78 -0.88 8.55
C SER A 417 0.39 0.10 8.51
N ALA A 418 1.61 -0.33 8.85
CA ALA A 418 2.80 0.52 8.79
C ALA A 418 3.13 0.94 7.35
N ALA A 419 3.00 0.04 6.38
CA ALA A 419 3.15 0.33 4.96
C ALA A 419 2.09 1.34 4.49
N PHE A 420 0.82 1.15 4.86
CA PHE A 420 -0.25 2.08 4.52
C PHE A 420 -0.01 3.48 5.09
N LEU A 421 0.31 3.58 6.38
CA LEU A 421 0.54 4.86 7.05
C LEU A 421 1.78 5.58 6.50
N SER A 422 2.87 4.85 6.24
CA SER A 422 4.08 5.42 5.64
C SER A 422 3.83 5.93 4.22
N LEU A 423 3.10 5.17 3.39
CA LEU A 423 2.67 5.62 2.06
C LEU A 423 1.75 6.84 2.16
N LEU A 424 0.82 6.88 3.11
CA LEU A 424 -0.10 8.00 3.27
C LEU A 424 0.65 9.27 3.71
N ALA A 425 1.58 9.14 4.64
CA ALA A 425 2.46 10.23 5.06
C ALA A 425 3.32 10.73 3.90
N LEU A 426 3.95 9.81 3.16
CA LEU A 426 4.78 10.13 2.00
C LEU A 426 3.96 10.83 0.91
N ALA A 427 2.77 10.32 0.59
CA ALA A 427 1.86 10.88 -0.42
C ALA A 427 1.29 12.26 -0.05
N ARG A 428 1.24 12.60 1.24
CA ARG A 428 0.77 13.92 1.71
C ARG A 428 1.89 14.95 1.78
N SER A 429 3.15 14.53 1.89
CA SER A 429 4.28 15.45 2.01
C SER A 429 4.45 16.33 0.77
N ASP A 430 4.72 17.61 0.97
CA ASP A 430 4.91 18.55 -0.14
C ASP A 430 6.18 18.23 -0.93
N LYS A 431 7.22 17.70 -0.26
CA LYS A 431 8.43 17.15 -0.89
C LYS A 431 8.08 16.13 -1.97
N THR A 432 7.19 15.20 -1.67
CA THR A 432 6.74 14.19 -2.62
C THR A 432 5.93 14.83 -3.76
N LYS A 433 5.00 15.73 -3.47
CA LYS A 433 4.21 16.41 -4.52
C LYS A 433 5.11 17.17 -5.50
N MET A 434 6.09 17.92 -4.98
CA MET A 434 7.08 18.64 -5.79
C MET A 434 7.94 17.70 -6.63
N SER A 435 8.27 16.51 -6.11
CA SER A 435 9.03 15.51 -6.87
C SER A 435 8.31 15.02 -8.13
N PHE A 436 6.96 15.02 -8.13
CA PHE A 436 6.11 14.66 -9.28
C PHE A 436 5.74 15.86 -10.16
N SER A 437 6.05 17.09 -9.74
CA SER A 437 5.70 18.29 -10.50
C SER A 437 6.59 18.46 -11.72
N GLY A 438 5.97 18.47 -12.91
CA GLY A 438 6.65 18.77 -14.17
C GLY A 438 7.21 20.20 -14.20
N ALA A 439 6.51 21.17 -13.60
CA ALA A 439 6.94 22.56 -13.52
C ALA A 439 8.23 22.71 -12.70
N CYS A 440 8.32 22.06 -11.53
CA CYS A 440 9.57 22.01 -10.75
C CYS A 440 10.71 21.36 -11.55
N GLY A 441 10.39 20.33 -12.34
CA GLY A 441 11.36 19.67 -13.23
C GLY A 441 11.90 20.59 -14.31
N GLN A 442 11.02 21.32 -14.99
CA GLN A 442 11.38 22.30 -16.02
C GLN A 442 12.24 23.42 -15.43
N HIS A 443 11.83 23.98 -14.28
CA HIS A 443 12.58 25.04 -13.61
C HIS A 443 13.98 24.58 -13.21
N ARG A 444 14.10 23.39 -12.59
CA ARG A 444 15.40 22.78 -12.25
C ARG A 444 16.28 22.58 -13.49
N SER A 445 15.72 22.09 -14.59
CA SER A 445 16.49 21.92 -15.83
C SER A 445 16.95 23.24 -16.44
N GLY A 446 16.13 24.31 -16.33
CA GLY A 446 16.50 25.65 -16.77
C GLY A 446 17.66 26.22 -15.96
N VAL A 447 17.61 26.10 -14.62
CA VAL A 447 18.70 26.52 -13.74
C VAL A 447 19.99 25.75 -14.05
N LEU A 448 19.92 24.43 -14.22
CA LEU A 448 21.08 23.62 -14.57
C LEU A 448 21.66 23.97 -15.96
N ALA A 449 20.81 24.30 -16.94
CA ALA A 449 21.27 24.75 -18.26
C ALA A 449 22.00 26.09 -18.17
N ILE A 450 21.47 27.06 -17.41
CA ILE A 450 22.11 28.37 -17.18
C ILE A 450 23.46 28.19 -16.47
N ILE A 451 23.53 27.31 -15.47
CA ILE A 451 24.80 26.99 -14.79
C ILE A 451 25.79 26.42 -15.81
N ARG A 452 25.38 25.44 -16.61
CA ARG A 452 26.22 24.79 -17.63
C ARG A 452 26.75 25.76 -18.69
N GLU A 453 25.91 26.68 -19.14
CA GLU A 453 26.27 27.70 -20.13
C GLU A 453 27.25 28.75 -19.56
N ARG A 454 27.20 28.98 -18.23
CA ARG A 454 28.09 29.92 -17.54
C ARG A 454 29.41 29.30 -17.07
N LEU A 455 29.54 27.97 -17.09
CA LEU A 455 30.84 27.31 -16.92
C LEU A 455 31.66 27.51 -18.20
N PRO A 456 32.84 28.14 -18.14
CA PRO A 456 33.68 28.30 -19.32
C PRO A 456 34.09 26.92 -19.86
N GLU A 457 33.99 26.73 -21.18
CA GLU A 457 34.37 25.48 -21.87
C GLU A 457 35.82 25.06 -21.56
N ASP A 458 36.66 26.04 -21.20
CA ASP A 458 38.05 25.86 -20.85
C ASP A 458 38.26 25.34 -19.42
N ALA A 459 37.24 25.32 -18.56
CA ALA A 459 37.38 24.78 -17.21
C ALA A 459 37.79 23.31 -17.27
N ASP A 460 37.10 22.49 -18.07
CA ASP A 460 37.45 21.08 -18.22
C ASP A 460 38.81 20.85 -18.89
N ALA A 461 39.30 21.79 -19.71
CA ALA A 461 40.65 21.75 -20.28
C ALA A 461 41.72 22.16 -19.24
N TRP A 462 41.46 23.22 -18.46
CA TRP A 462 42.33 23.72 -17.40
C TRP A 462 42.50 22.71 -16.26
N PHE A 463 41.44 21.99 -15.90
CA PHE A 463 41.53 20.94 -14.87
C PHE A 463 42.17 19.65 -15.36
N ARG A 464 42.05 19.32 -16.65
CA ARG A 464 42.86 18.25 -17.26
C ARG A 464 44.34 18.65 -17.28
N HIS A 465 44.65 19.91 -17.57
CA HIS A 465 46.01 20.43 -17.49
C HIS A 465 46.57 20.37 -16.06
N LEU A 466 45.85 20.86 -15.05
CA LEU A 466 46.26 20.76 -13.63
C LEU A 466 46.45 19.31 -13.15
N ARG A 467 45.58 18.39 -13.57
CA ARG A 467 45.68 16.97 -13.22
C ARG A 467 46.88 16.29 -13.92
N SER A 468 47.26 16.74 -15.11
CA SER A 468 48.48 16.29 -15.80
C SER A 468 49.76 16.96 -15.29
N ALA A 469 49.66 18.14 -14.69
CA ALA A 469 50.80 18.90 -14.14
C ALA A 469 51.20 18.47 -12.72
N GLN A 470 50.52 17.47 -12.14
CA GLN A 470 50.89 16.87 -10.85
C GLN A 470 51.45 15.45 -11.00
N PRO A 471 52.72 15.28 -11.34
CA PRO A 471 53.51 14.18 -10.85
C PRO A 471 54.31 14.66 -9.63
N HIS A 472 53.87 14.22 -8.44
CA HIS A 472 54.62 14.27 -7.17
C HIS A 472 54.50 15.58 -6.37
N LEU A 473 53.65 15.53 -5.34
CA LEU A 473 53.73 16.40 -4.16
C LEU A 473 55.10 16.24 -3.51
N GLY A 474 55.98 17.21 -3.72
CA GLY A 474 57.31 17.24 -3.13
C GLY A 474 58.26 18.25 -3.77
N ALA A 475 57.79 19.45 -4.10
CA ALA A 475 58.68 20.58 -4.37
C ALA A 475 57.91 21.88 -4.11
N GLU A 476 58.61 22.83 -3.50
CA GLU A 476 58.13 24.13 -3.03
C GLU A 476 57.40 24.88 -4.15
N ALA A 477 56.26 25.48 -3.79
CA ALA A 477 55.48 26.31 -4.68
C ALA A 477 56.17 27.67 -4.89
N GLU A 478 57.25 27.70 -5.65
CA GLU A 478 57.62 28.86 -6.45
C GLU A 478 56.99 28.68 -7.83
N GLU A 479 55.93 29.44 -8.13
CA GLU A 479 55.73 30.09 -9.42
C GLU A 479 54.35 30.75 -9.46
N GLY A 480 54.35 32.08 -9.48
CA GLY A 480 53.18 32.84 -9.93
C GLY A 480 52.87 32.53 -11.39
N ILE A 481 51.61 32.68 -11.76
CA ILE A 481 51.06 32.42 -13.09
C ILE A 481 51.99 33.00 -14.17
N ALA A 482 52.58 32.12 -14.98
CA ALA A 482 53.46 32.48 -16.08
C ALA A 482 52.74 33.49 -16.98
N ALA A 483 53.44 34.55 -17.41
CA ALA A 483 52.83 35.66 -18.14
C ALA A 483 52.06 35.24 -19.41
N ALA A 484 52.42 34.09 -19.99
CA ALA A 484 51.74 33.49 -21.14
C ALA A 484 50.32 32.96 -20.85
N GLN A 485 49.99 32.66 -19.60
CA GLN A 485 48.67 32.14 -19.21
C GLN A 485 47.67 33.25 -18.86
N ILE A 486 48.14 34.48 -18.65
CA ILE A 486 47.30 35.61 -18.26
C ILE A 486 46.34 36.00 -19.39
N SER A 487 46.76 35.94 -20.65
CA SER A 487 45.92 36.29 -21.80
C SER A 487 44.75 35.34 -22.05
N GLN A 488 44.69 34.19 -21.36
CA GLN A 488 43.61 33.20 -21.45
C GLN A 488 42.56 33.37 -20.34
N LEU A 489 42.80 34.22 -19.35
CA LEU A 489 41.86 34.46 -18.25
C LEU A 489 40.73 35.42 -18.70
N LYS A 490 39.59 35.40 -17.99
CA LYS A 490 38.55 36.43 -18.20
C LYS A 490 39.13 37.84 -17.96
N PRO A 491 38.66 38.88 -18.67
CA PRO A 491 39.23 40.24 -18.63
C PRO A 491 39.43 40.80 -17.22
N ASP A 492 38.52 40.49 -16.30
CA ASP A 492 38.58 40.93 -14.90
C ASP A 492 39.78 40.33 -14.16
N PHE A 493 40.08 39.04 -14.39
CA PHE A 493 41.26 38.37 -13.82
C PHE A 493 42.56 38.83 -14.48
N GLN A 494 42.53 39.16 -15.77
CA GLN A 494 43.68 39.78 -16.45
C GLN A 494 44.01 41.14 -15.84
N THR A 495 42.97 41.91 -15.53
CA THR A 495 43.09 43.23 -14.89
C THR A 495 43.64 43.10 -13.48
N LEU A 496 43.10 42.19 -12.67
CA LEU A 496 43.61 41.92 -11.31
C LEU A 496 45.05 41.38 -11.32
N ALA A 497 45.37 40.44 -12.22
CA ALA A 497 46.73 39.92 -12.37
C ALA A 497 47.72 40.99 -12.86
N HIS A 498 47.28 41.90 -13.73
CA HIS A 498 48.07 43.05 -14.14
C HIS A 498 48.32 43.99 -12.96
N LEU A 499 47.27 44.36 -12.22
CA LEU A 499 47.37 45.20 -11.01
C LEU A 499 48.23 44.56 -9.91
N MET A 500 48.24 43.24 -9.79
CA MET A 500 49.17 42.54 -8.90
C MET A 500 50.64 42.70 -9.33
N LYS A 501 50.94 42.78 -10.64
CA LYS A 501 52.31 42.98 -11.12
C LYS A 501 52.74 44.44 -11.08
N THR A 502 51.87 45.34 -11.53
CA THR A 502 52.23 46.75 -11.77
C THR A 502 51.76 47.72 -10.69
N GLY A 503 50.84 47.30 -9.81
CA GLY A 503 50.33 48.12 -8.72
C GLY A 503 51.36 48.40 -7.63
N ASP A 504 51.19 49.53 -6.94
CA ASP A 504 51.93 49.86 -5.73
C ASP A 504 51.58 48.90 -4.58
N GLY A 505 52.23 49.04 -3.42
CA GLY A 505 52.08 48.09 -2.32
C GLY A 505 50.63 47.90 -1.84
N GLU A 506 49.79 48.92 -1.90
CA GLU A 506 48.39 48.83 -1.45
C GLU A 506 47.47 48.31 -2.57
N VAL A 507 47.67 48.78 -3.80
CA VAL A 507 46.92 48.34 -4.99
C VAL A 507 47.22 46.87 -5.27
N ARG A 508 48.48 46.44 -5.18
CA ARG A 508 48.88 45.03 -5.30
C ARG A 508 48.21 44.16 -4.24
N ARG A 509 48.15 44.63 -2.99
CA ARG A 509 47.48 43.92 -1.89
C ARG A 509 45.99 43.76 -2.13
N LYS A 510 45.28 44.84 -2.47
CA LYS A 510 43.84 44.82 -2.75
C LYS A 510 43.50 44.00 -4.01
N ALA A 511 44.30 44.12 -5.05
CA ALA A 511 44.14 43.31 -6.26
C ALA A 511 44.37 41.82 -5.97
N GLN A 512 45.33 41.48 -5.11
CA GLN A 512 45.58 40.11 -4.67
C GLN A 512 44.43 39.56 -3.80
N GLU A 513 43.91 40.35 -2.86
CA GLU A 513 42.73 40.00 -2.06
C GLU A 513 41.51 39.71 -2.95
N GLN A 514 41.17 40.64 -3.86
CA GLN A 514 40.04 40.48 -4.78
C GLN A 514 40.24 39.33 -5.77
N TYR A 515 41.48 39.11 -6.23
CA TYR A 515 41.80 37.97 -7.09
C TYR A 515 41.52 36.65 -6.39
N TRP A 516 41.92 36.51 -5.12
CA TRP A 516 41.67 35.29 -4.33
C TRP A 516 40.20 35.13 -3.94
N GLU A 517 39.50 36.20 -3.59
CA GLU A 517 38.05 36.16 -3.34
C GLU A 517 37.29 35.67 -4.58
N HIS A 518 37.58 36.23 -5.75
CA HIS A 518 36.96 35.78 -7.00
C HIS A 518 37.37 34.36 -7.39
N LEU A 519 38.58 33.93 -7.07
CA LEU A 519 39.03 32.57 -7.33
C LEU A 519 38.34 31.57 -6.38
N ILE A 520 38.11 31.95 -5.12
CA ILE A 520 37.33 31.19 -4.14
C ILE A 520 35.87 31.13 -4.58
N ASP A 521 35.26 32.24 -5.02
CA ASP A 521 33.88 32.25 -5.50
C ASP A 521 33.72 31.39 -6.75
N LEU A 522 34.63 31.49 -7.72
CA LEU A 522 34.65 30.61 -8.89
C LEU A 522 34.84 29.14 -8.50
N TYR A 523 35.64 28.89 -7.46
CA TYR A 523 35.89 27.55 -6.97
C TYR A 523 34.72 27.01 -6.14
N ILE A 524 33.95 27.84 -5.45
CA ILE A 524 32.68 27.49 -4.81
C ILE A 524 31.63 27.24 -5.89
N ILE A 525 31.49 28.12 -6.87
CA ILE A 525 30.59 27.94 -8.01
C ILE A 525 30.95 26.66 -8.78
N ARG A 526 32.25 26.35 -8.90
CA ARG A 526 32.73 25.11 -9.50
C ARG A 526 32.57 23.90 -8.59
N SER A 527 32.84 23.98 -7.29
CA SER A 527 32.49 22.94 -6.31
C SER A 527 31.03 22.56 -6.46
N ASN A 528 30.20 23.60 -6.58
CA ASN A 528 28.77 23.53 -6.77
C ASN A 528 28.38 22.92 -8.13
N ALA A 529 29.28 22.95 -9.11
CA ALA A 529 29.05 22.53 -10.48
C ALA A 529 29.86 21.31 -10.96
N THR A 530 30.84 20.83 -10.22
CA THR A 530 31.63 19.62 -10.55
C THR A 530 31.59 18.62 -9.43
N GLY A 531 31.28 19.07 -8.22
CA GLY A 531 30.91 18.22 -7.12
C GLY A 531 32.03 17.51 -6.37
N ASP A 532 33.20 17.37 -6.96
CA ASP A 532 34.38 16.90 -6.26
C ASP A 532 35.02 18.05 -5.48
N ILE A 533 34.88 18.07 -4.14
CA ILE A 533 35.89 18.69 -3.27
C ILE A 533 36.06 17.91 -1.94
N ASP A 534 37.32 17.57 -1.65
CA ASP A 534 37.85 17.35 -0.30
C ASP A 534 37.96 18.70 0.43
N TYR A 535 36.89 19.10 1.13
CA TYR A 535 36.78 20.40 1.81
C TYR A 535 37.89 20.62 2.85
N ALA A 536 38.51 19.54 3.34
CA ALA A 536 39.62 19.62 4.28
C ALA A 536 40.88 20.19 3.61
N TYR A 537 41.15 19.88 2.34
CA TYR A 537 42.35 20.38 1.64
C TYR A 537 42.30 21.90 1.41
N VAL A 538 41.14 22.41 1.01
CA VAL A 538 40.95 23.83 0.67
C VAL A 538 40.93 24.69 1.92
N ALA A 539 40.25 24.24 2.98
CA ALA A 539 40.32 24.89 4.28
C ALA A 539 41.76 24.96 4.81
N ASN A 540 42.55 23.88 4.66
CA ASN A 540 43.95 23.83 5.10
C ASN A 540 44.86 24.78 4.29
N GLN A 541 44.64 24.94 2.99
CA GLN A 541 45.43 25.84 2.15
C GLN A 541 45.10 27.31 2.41
N VAL A 542 43.81 27.63 2.58
CA VAL A 542 43.35 28.98 2.94
C VAL A 542 43.84 29.35 4.33
N GLU A 543 43.76 28.43 5.30
CA GLU A 543 44.25 28.64 6.67
C GLU A 543 45.77 28.84 6.71
N ARG A 544 46.56 28.01 6.01
CA ARG A 544 48.02 28.20 5.92
C ARG A 544 48.41 29.53 5.28
N HIS A 545 47.68 29.95 4.25
CA HIS A 545 47.93 31.22 3.59
C HIS A 545 47.65 32.42 4.52
N TRP A 546 46.50 32.41 5.21
CA TRP A 546 46.15 33.45 6.19
C TRP A 546 47.10 33.51 7.38
N LEU A 547 47.58 32.35 7.86
CA LEU A 547 48.61 32.28 8.88
C LEU A 547 49.96 32.83 8.39
N GLY A 548 50.30 32.61 7.11
CA GLY A 548 51.48 33.20 6.47
C GLY A 548 51.40 34.73 6.35
N ILE A 549 50.25 35.27 5.99
CA ILE A 549 50.01 36.73 5.94
C ILE A 549 50.17 37.34 7.34
N LYS A 550 49.49 36.78 8.35
CA LYS A 550 49.62 37.25 9.74
C LYS A 550 51.05 37.15 10.28
N ALA A 551 51.78 36.09 9.96
CA ALA A 551 53.17 35.94 10.36
C ALA A 551 54.07 37.01 9.70
N SER A 552 53.82 37.34 8.43
CA SER A 552 54.56 38.39 7.71
C SER A 552 54.26 39.80 8.25
N GLU A 553 53.02 40.05 8.71
CA GLU A 553 52.62 41.30 9.35
C GLU A 553 53.26 41.44 10.74
N ASN A 554 53.27 40.36 11.54
CA ASN A 554 53.92 40.36 12.85
C ASN A 554 55.43 40.55 12.75
N ASN A 555 56.09 39.95 11.75
CA ASN A 555 57.53 40.13 11.51
C ASN A 555 57.87 41.55 11.02
N ARG A 556 56.96 42.22 10.28
CA ARG A 556 57.10 43.63 9.89
C ARG A 556 56.83 44.60 11.04
N ALA A 557 55.94 44.25 11.96
CA ALA A 557 55.73 45.03 13.19
C ALA A 557 56.95 44.92 14.13
N ALA A 558 57.56 43.74 14.23
CA ALA A 558 58.73 43.50 15.06
C ALA A 558 60.05 44.09 14.52
N THR A 559 60.12 44.42 13.22
CA THR A 559 61.30 45.08 12.61
C THR A 559 61.17 46.61 12.54
N LYS A 560 60.02 47.15 12.96
CA LYS A 560 59.74 48.59 13.02
C LYS A 560 59.62 49.16 14.45
N GLY A 561 59.76 48.32 15.47
CA GLY A 561 60.00 48.73 16.86
C GLY A 561 61.45 48.47 17.23
#